data_AF-A0A645HU15-F1
#
_entry.id   AF-A0A645HU15-F1
#
_cell.length_a   1.000
_cell.length_b   1.000
_cell.length_c   1.000
_cell.angle_alpha   90.00
_cell.angle_beta   90.00
_cell.angle_gamma   90.00
#
_symmetry.space_group_name_H-M   'P 1'
#
loop_
_entity.id
_entity.type
_entity.pdbx_description
1 polymer ?
#
loop_
_entity_poly.entity_id
_entity_poly.type
_entity_poly.pdbx_seq_one_letter_code
_entity_poly.pdbx_strand_id
1 'polypeptide(L)'
;MDVELNFRKIGVNAYIPMDKIVIVEIKQDGAASSSFKKLLDEASVPPKSISKYCLGMMLTNPGIKYNRFKEKIRLINKIAI
;
A
#
# COMPACT_ATOMS: atom_id res chain seq x y z
N MET A 1 1.65 1.55 11.38
CA MET A 1 1.73 2.57 10.31
C MET A 1 3.13 2.48 9.75
N ASP A 2 3.25 2.31 8.44
CA ASP A 2 4.53 2.26 7.76
C ASP A 2 4.68 3.54 6.94
N VAL A 3 5.73 4.28 7.24
CA VAL A 3 6.18 5.49 6.54
C VAL A 3 7.47 5.17 5.79
N GLU A 4 7.84 6.01 4.82
CA GLU A 4 9.09 5.86 4.04
C GLU A 4 9.27 4.44 3.46
N LEU A 5 8.17 3.92 2.92
CA LEU A 5 8.11 2.55 2.46
C LEU A 5 9.06 2.35 1.27
N ASN A 6 9.97 1.39 1.41
CA ASN A 6 10.98 1.07 0.40
C ASN A 6 10.96 -0.41 0.05
N PHE A 7 10.95 -0.72 -1.25
CA PHE A 7 10.99 -2.10 -1.74
C PHE A 7 12.34 -2.41 -2.39
N ARG A 8 12.86 -3.60 -2.12
CA ARG A 8 14.09 -4.12 -2.71
C ARG A 8 13.91 -5.58 -3.12
N LYS A 9 14.39 -5.92 -4.31
CA LYS A 9 14.57 -7.32 -4.72
C LYS A 9 15.89 -7.87 -4.22
N ILE A 10 15.87 -9.03 -3.57
CA ILE A 10 17.07 -9.71 -3.11
C ILE A 10 17.98 -9.99 -4.32
N GLY A 11 19.27 -9.66 -4.19
CA GLY A 11 20.26 -9.79 -5.28
C GLY A 11 20.34 -8.59 -6.22
N VAL A 12 19.50 -7.57 -6.05
CA VAL A 12 19.58 -6.30 -6.79
C VAL A 12 19.88 -5.16 -5.81
N ASN A 13 20.93 -4.38 -6.08
CA ASN A 13 21.29 -3.23 -5.26
C ASN A 13 20.52 -1.97 -5.69
N ALA A 14 19.19 -2.06 -5.74
CA ALA A 14 18.32 -0.95 -6.08
C ALA A 14 17.10 -0.94 -5.17
N TYR A 15 16.73 0.26 -4.70
CA TYR A 15 15.55 0.49 -3.87
C TYR A 15 14.51 1.24 -4.68
N ILE A 16 13.24 0.90 -4.44
CA ILE A 16 12.09 1.60 -5.02
C ILE A 16 11.38 2.30 -3.86
N PRO A 17 11.59 3.62 -3.71
CA PRO A 17 10.92 4.40 -2.67
C PRO A 17 9.45 4.68 -3.03
N MET A 18 8.62 4.79 -1.99
CA MET A 18 7.19 5.12 -2.07
C MET A 18 6.88 6.35 -1.20
N ASP A 19 7.62 7.44 -1.42
CA ASP A 19 7.70 8.58 -0.49
C ASP A 19 6.38 9.32 -0.23
N LYS A 20 5.41 9.21 -1.15
CA LYS A 20 4.11 9.89 -1.05
C LYS A 20 2.99 9.01 -0.49
N ILE A 21 3.29 7.77 -0.09
CA ILE A 21 2.29 6.82 0.39
C ILE A 21 2.63 6.35 1.79
N VAL A 22 1.62 6.40 2.65
CA VAL A 22 1.65 5.79 3.98
C VAL A 22 0.70 4.59 3.99
N ILE A 23 1.13 3.49 4.60
CA ILE A 23 0.26 2.34 4.86
C ILE A 23 -0.12 2.34 6.33
N VAL A 24 -1.42 2.45 6.61
CA VAL A 24 -1.95 2.34 7.98
C VAL A 24 -2.75 1.06 8.11
N GLU A 25 -2.33 0.20 9.04
CA GLU A 25 -3.03 -1.02 9.41
C GLU A 25 -3.68 -0.83 10.78
N ILE A 26 -5.01 -0.91 10.84
CA ILE A 26 -5.79 -0.79 12.07
C ILE A 26 -6.07 -2.20 12.59
N LYS A 27 -5.58 -2.51 13.79
CA LYS A 27 -5.89 -3.75 14.49
C LYS A 27 -7.08 -3.52 15.42
N GLN A 28 -8.13 -4.30 15.25
CA GLN A 28 -9.34 -4.23 16.06
C GLN A 28 -9.94 -5.63 16.22
N ASP A 29 -10.60 -5.89 17.35
CA ASP A 29 -11.28 -7.15 17.60
C ASP A 29 -12.61 -7.17 16.86
N GLY A 30 -12.62 -7.84 15.70
CA GLY A 30 -13.80 -7.99 14.86
C GLY A 30 -14.39 -6.66 14.40
N ALA A 31 -15.67 -6.45 14.68
CA ALA A 31 -16.41 -5.24 14.32
C ALA A 31 -16.34 -4.12 15.37
N ALA A 32 -15.43 -4.23 16.36
CA ALA A 32 -15.22 -3.19 17.35
C ALA A 32 -14.93 -1.83 16.69
N SER A 33 -15.47 -0.76 17.27
CA SER A 33 -15.26 0.59 16.77
C SER A 33 -13.83 1.05 17.03
N SER A 34 -13.18 1.64 16.02
CA SER A 34 -11.89 2.30 16.17
C SER A 34 -12.08 3.82 16.03
N SER A 35 -11.65 4.58 17.04
CA SER A 35 -11.61 6.05 16.97
C SER A 35 -10.76 6.53 15.80
N PHE A 36 -9.65 5.84 15.53
CA PHE A 36 -8.78 6.14 14.41
C PHE A 36 -9.45 5.88 13.06
N LYS A 37 -10.27 4.82 12.96
CA LYS A 37 -11.08 4.58 11.75
C LYS A 37 -12.09 5.70 11.50
N LYS A 38 -12.76 6.20 12.56
CA LYS A 38 -13.69 7.34 12.43
C LYS A 38 -12.99 8.59 11.90
N LEU A 39 -11.80 8.91 12.41
CA LEU A 39 -11.00 10.04 11.93
C LEU A 39 -10.65 9.92 10.43
N LEU A 40 -10.32 8.72 9.96
CA LEU A 40 -10.05 8.48 8.54
C LEU A 40 -11.31 8.64 7.69
N ASP A 41 -12.46 8.15 8.18
CA ASP A 41 -13.75 8.30 7.50
C ASP A 41 -14.15 9.79 7.38
N GLU A 42 -13.98 10.57 8.45
CA GLU A 42 -14.20 12.03 8.47
C GLU A 42 -13.25 12.78 7.51
N ALA A 43 -12.01 12.31 7.38
CA ALA A 43 -11.04 12.83 6.42
C ALA A 43 -11.29 12.33 4.98
N SER A 44 -12.38 11.60 4.72
CA SER A 44 -12.69 10.99 3.41
C SER A 44 -11.57 10.08 2.89
N VAL A 45 -10.89 9.37 3.79
CA VAL A 45 -9.84 8.38 3.47
C VAL A 45 -10.45 6.98 3.60
N PRO A 46 -11.06 6.43 2.53
CA PRO A 46 -11.71 5.13 2.61
C PRO A 46 -10.69 3.99 2.81
N PRO A 47 -11.05 2.93 3.53
CA PRO A 47 -10.16 1.78 3.71
C PRO A 47 -9.84 1.12 2.37
N LYS A 48 -8.56 0.81 2.15
CA LYS A 48 -8.06 0.09 0.97
C LYS A 48 -7.19 -1.07 1.40
N SER A 49 -7.40 -2.24 0.79
CA SER A 49 -6.59 -3.44 1.06
C SER A 49 -5.42 -3.54 0.07
N ILE A 50 -4.21 -3.49 0.61
CA ILE A 50 -2.98 -3.72 -0.14
C ILE A 50 -2.07 -4.67 0.62
N SER A 51 -1.56 -5.68 -0.08
CA SER A 51 -0.51 -6.56 0.45
C SER A 51 0.84 -5.93 0.11
N LYS A 52 1.65 -5.65 1.14
CA LYS A 52 3.03 -5.13 0.99
C LYS A 52 3.87 -6.06 0.11
N TYR A 53 3.72 -7.37 0.29
CA TYR A 53 4.41 -8.36 -0.53
C TYR A 53 4.01 -8.27 -2.01
N CYS A 54 2.70 -8.24 -2.31
CA CYS A 54 2.24 -8.13 -3.69
C CYS A 54 2.72 -6.83 -4.33
N LEU A 55 2.64 -5.72 -3.59
CA LEU A 55 3.14 -4.43 -4.05
C LEU A 55 4.64 -4.48 -4.38
N GLY A 56 5.46 -4.99 -3.44
CA GLY A 56 6.89 -5.13 -3.66
C GLY A 56 7.23 -6.06 -4.82
N MET A 57 6.52 -7.17 -4.97
CA MET A 57 6.72 -8.09 -6.09
C MET A 57 6.46 -7.42 -7.43
N MET A 58 5.37 -6.66 -7.55
CA MET A 58 5.02 -5.96 -8.78
C MET A 58 6.00 -4.82 -9.12
N LEU A 59 6.44 -4.06 -8.10
CA LEU A 59 7.38 -2.96 -8.30
C LEU A 59 8.77 -3.45 -8.69
N THR A 60 9.21 -4.57 -8.10
CA THR A 60 10.58 -5.05 -8.25
C THR A 60 10.77 -6.16 -9.30
N ASN A 61 9.68 -6.71 -9.86
CA ASN A 61 9.73 -7.75 -10.89
C ASN A 61 8.84 -7.39 -12.10
N PRO A 62 9.38 -6.68 -13.10
CA PRO A 62 8.59 -6.21 -14.25
C PRO A 62 8.01 -7.33 -15.13
N GLY A 63 8.54 -8.56 -15.03
CA GLY A 63 8.04 -9.72 -15.77
C GLY A 63 6.81 -10.42 -15.18
N ILE A 64 6.32 -10.00 -14.00
CA ILE A 64 5.13 -10.61 -13.38
C ILE A 64 3.86 -10.20 -14.12
N LYS A 65 2.93 -11.15 -14.32
CA LYS A 65 1.61 -10.89 -14.89
C LYS A 65 0.85 -9.84 -14.06
N TYR A 66 0.71 -8.63 -14.62
CA TYR A 66 0.19 -7.47 -13.91
C TYR A 66 -1.34 -7.33 -13.92
N ASN A 67 -2.06 -8.10 -14.76
CA ASN A 67 -3.50 -7.90 -14.99
C ASN A 67 -4.34 -7.97 -13.70
N ARG A 68 -4.02 -8.89 -12.79
CA ARG A 68 -4.73 -9.03 -11.50
C ARG A 68 -4.45 -7.87 -10.54
N PHE A 69 -3.41 -7.08 -10.80
CA PHE A 69 -2.98 -6.00 -9.93
C PHE A 69 -3.21 -4.61 -10.53
N LYS A 70 -3.73 -4.55 -11.77
CA LYS A 70 -3.89 -3.30 -12.52
C LYS A 70 -4.72 -2.25 -11.79
N GLU A 71 -5.79 -2.69 -11.10
CA GLU A 71 -6.62 -1.81 -10.28
C GLU A 71 -5.85 -1.22 -9.10
N LYS A 72 -5.06 -2.04 -8.40
CA LYS A 72 -4.24 -1.58 -7.28
C LYS A 72 -3.14 -0.61 -7.73
N ILE A 73 -2.50 -0.87 -8.86
CA ILE A 73 -1.52 0.07 -9.45
C ILE A 73 -2.17 1.40 -9.77
N ARG A 74 -3.32 1.40 -10.43
CA ARG A 74 -4.04 2.64 -10.78
C ARG A 74 -4.41 3.44 -9.54
N LEU A 75 -4.88 2.77 -8.49
CA LEU A 75 -5.18 3.41 -7.20
C LEU A 75 -3.93 4.07 -6.62
N ILE A 76 -2.82 3.33 -6.55
CA ILE A 76 -1.53 3.81 -6.04
C ILE A 76 -1.06 5.03 -6.84
N ASN A 77 -1.08 4.94 -8.17
CA ASN A 77 -0.69 6.05 -9.04
C ASN A 77 -1.59 7.27 -8.83
N LYS A 78 -2.90 7.10 -8.60
CA LYS A 78 -3.81 8.21 -8.33
C LYS A 78 -3.51 8.92 -7.01
N ILE A 79 -2.99 8.22 -6.01
CA ILE A 79 -2.69 8.76 -4.68
C ILE A 79 -1.25 9.29 -4.59
N ALA A 80 -0.32 8.69 -5.35
CA ALA A 80 1.09 9.08 -5.36
C ALA A 80 1.43 10.23 -6.34
N ILE A 81 0.51 10.64 -7.21
CA ILE A 81 0.66 11.84 -8.03
C ILE A 81 0.33 13.05 -7.17
#